data_AF-Q63XF1-F1
#
_entry.id   AF-Q63XF1-F1
#
_cell.length_a   1.000
_cell.length_b   1.000
_cell.length_c   1.000
_cell.angle_alpha   90.00
_cell.angle_beta   90.00
_cell.angle_gamma   90.00
#
_symmetry.space_group_name_H-M   'P 1'
#
loop_
_entity.id
_entity.type
_entity.pdbx_description
1 polymer ?
#
loop_
_entity_poly.entity_id
_entity_poly.type
_entity_poly.pdbx_seq_one_letter_code
_entity_poly.pdbx_strand_id
1 'polypeptide(L)'
;MGFYEGLLETPLTQRNYASSEKMYGQIESEIRVFLIKQPLILVNKPSLDASKDLLDRWEKARSDHRKNNTYSDADLTIDRANFQGILSAIFQGETAKQMASSPTAK
;
A
#
# COMPACT_ATOMS: atom_id res chain seq x y z
N MET A 1 12.69 7.42 -3.76
CA MET A 1 12.00 6.64 -4.82
C MET A 1 11.04 5.68 -4.16
N GLY A 2 9.83 5.54 -4.70
CA GLY A 2 8.86 4.55 -4.21
C GLY A 2 9.28 3.13 -4.56
N PHE A 3 8.77 2.12 -3.84
CA PHE A 3 9.10 0.70 -4.06
C PHE A 3 8.94 0.26 -5.52
N TYR A 4 7.77 0.52 -6.11
CA TYR A 4 7.48 0.14 -7.49
C TYR A 4 8.29 0.92 -8.53
N GLU A 5 8.64 2.19 -8.25
CA GLU A 5 9.53 2.97 -9.13
C GLU A 5 10.93 2.36 -9.15
N GLY A 6 11.47 2.02 -7.97
CA GLY A 6 12.78 1.37 -7.89
C GLY A 6 12.81 0.02 -8.61
N LEU A 7 11.71 -0.75 -8.57
CA LEU A 7 11.59 -1.98 -9.34
C LEU A 7 11.52 -1.73 -10.85
N LEU A 8 10.75 -0.74 -11.30
CA LEU A 8 10.67 -0.39 -12.73
C LEU A 8 12.04 0.05 -13.29
N GLU A 9 12.84 0.76 -12.49
CA GLU A 9 14.20 1.17 -12.86
C GLU A 9 15.23 0.03 -12.78
N THR A 10 14.92 -1.04 -12.06
CA THR A 10 15.78 -2.23 -11.98
C THR A 10 15.60 -3.07 -13.25
N PRO A 11 16.66 -3.57 -13.92
CA PRO A 11 16.51 -4.48 -15.06
C PRO A 11 15.71 -5.74 -14.69
N LEU A 12 14.86 -6.23 -15.59
CA LEU A 12 13.99 -7.41 -15.34
C LEU A 12 14.76 -8.62 -14.78
N THR A 13 15.98 -8.86 -15.25
CA THR A 13 16.85 -9.97 -14.82
C THR A 13 17.36 -9.83 -13.38
N GLN A 14 17.26 -8.64 -12.78
CA GLN A 14 17.70 -8.32 -11.43
C GLN A 14 16.53 -8.15 -10.45
N ARG A 15 15.28 -8.16 -10.94
CA ARG A 15 14.06 -8.10 -10.13
C ARG A 15 13.70 -9.46 -9.53
N ASN A 16 14.66 -10.14 -8.92
CA ASN A 16 14.34 -11.36 -8.18
C ASN A 16 13.69 -11.02 -6.84
N TYR A 17 12.95 -11.97 -6.27
CA TYR A 17 12.24 -11.73 -5.02
C TYR A 17 13.20 -11.37 -3.87
N ALA A 18 14.35 -12.05 -3.81
CA ALA A 18 15.32 -11.90 -2.73
C ALA A 18 15.86 -10.46 -2.60
N SER A 19 16.03 -9.74 -3.72
CA SER A 19 16.48 -8.33 -3.70
C SER A 19 15.45 -7.39 -3.07
N SER A 20 14.18 -7.78 -3.03
CA SER A 20 13.06 -6.96 -2.58
C SER A 20 12.42 -7.43 -1.27
N GLU A 21 12.79 -8.61 -0.77
CA GLU A 21 12.16 -9.27 0.37
C GLU A 21 12.11 -8.37 1.63
N LYS A 22 13.22 -7.69 1.92
CA LYS A 22 13.30 -6.78 3.07
C LYS A 22 12.27 -5.66 2.97
N MET A 23 12.13 -5.06 1.78
CA MET A 23 11.20 -3.94 1.57
C MET A 23 9.75 -4.41 1.66
N TYR A 24 9.45 -5.62 1.14
CA TYR A 24 8.14 -6.24 1.35
C TYR A 24 7.75 -6.33 2.82
N GLY A 25 8.67 -6.83 3.66
CA GLY A 25 8.44 -6.96 5.10
C GLY A 25 8.26 -5.62 5.81
N GLN A 26 9.06 -4.60 5.44
CA GLN A 26 8.95 -3.27 6.03
C GLN A 26 7.59 -2.62 5.75
N ILE A 27 7.17 -2.60 4.48
CA ILE A 27 5.89 -2.00 4.08
C ILE A 27 4.70 -2.78 4.67
N GLU A 28 4.75 -4.11 4.67
CA GLU A 28 3.69 -4.92 5.27
C GLU A 28 3.53 -4.61 6.77
N SER A 29 4.66 -4.48 7.48
CA SER A 29 4.64 -4.10 8.90
C SER A 29 4.01 -2.73 9.12
N GLU A 30 4.31 -1.74 8.25
CA GLU A 30 3.72 -0.40 8.33
C GLU A 30 2.20 -0.42 8.12
N ILE A 31 1.73 -1.17 7.10
CA ILE A 31 0.29 -1.34 6.83
C ILE A 31 -0.41 -1.99 8.04
N ARG A 32 0.18 -3.04 8.62
CA ARG A 32 -0.39 -3.72 9.79
C ARG A 32 -0.42 -2.81 11.02
N VAL A 33 0.64 -2.04 11.28
CA VAL A 33 0.67 -1.07 12.38
C VAL A 33 -0.42 -0.01 12.20
N PHE A 34 -0.63 0.46 10.97
CA PHE A 34 -1.72 1.39 10.66
C PHE A 34 -3.08 0.76 11.00
N LEU A 35 -3.34 -0.46 10.54
CA LEU A 35 -4.59 -1.19 10.82
C LEU A 35 -4.83 -1.42 12.32
N ILE A 36 -3.79 -1.73 13.10
CA ILE A 36 -3.89 -1.92 14.55
C ILE A 36 -4.23 -0.62 15.27
N LYS A 37 -3.77 0.53 14.76
CA LYS A 37 -4.06 1.85 15.36
C LYS A 37 -5.45 2.37 15.01
N GLN A 38 -6.06 1.90 13.92
CA GLN A 38 -7.37 2.39 13.47
C GLN A 38 -8.50 2.25 14.51
N PRO A 39 -8.70 1.13 15.22
CA PRO A 39 -9.75 0.98 16.24
C PRO A 39 -9.64 1.95 17.42
N LEU A 40 -8.48 2.57 17.64
CA LEU A 40 -8.22 3.52 18.73
C LEU A 40 -8.55 4.97 18.34
N ILE A 41 -8.86 5.21 17.07
CA ILE A 41 -9.21 6.49 16.48
C ILE A 41 -10.67 6.36 16.00
N LEU A 42 -11.53 7.36 16.21
CA LEU A 42 -12.91 7.37 15.69
C LEU A 42 -12.96 6.89 14.22
N VAL A 43 -13.34 5.64 13.97
CA VAL A 43 -12.99 4.92 12.73
C VAL A 43 -13.76 5.50 11.54
N ASN A 44 -13.05 5.84 10.45
CA ASN A 44 -13.69 5.97 9.13
C ASN A 44 -13.78 4.55 8.53
N LYS A 45 -14.95 3.93 8.63
CA LYS A 45 -15.18 2.53 8.17
C LYS A 45 -14.71 2.31 6.72
N PRO A 46 -15.03 3.20 5.75
CA PRO A 46 -14.43 3.17 4.42
C PRO A 46 -12.89 3.13 4.40
N SER A 47 -12.21 3.98 5.17
CA SER A 47 -10.74 3.96 5.24
C SER A 47 -10.22 2.64 5.81
N LEU A 48 -10.87 2.09 6.83
CA LEU A 48 -10.49 0.80 7.41
C LEU A 48 -10.66 -0.33 6.39
N ASP A 49 -11.77 -0.37 5.67
CA ASP A 49 -12.05 -1.40 4.68
C ASP A 49 -11.08 -1.30 3.49
N ALA A 50 -10.78 -0.07 3.01
CA ALA A 50 -9.74 0.17 2.00
C ALA A 50 -8.34 -0.24 2.48
N SER A 51 -8.03 -0.06 3.76
CA SER A 51 -6.73 -0.44 4.33
C SER A 51 -6.56 -1.96 4.47
N LYS A 52 -7.66 -2.70 4.63
CA LYS A 52 -7.64 -4.17 4.57
C LYS A 52 -7.40 -4.64 3.14
N ASP A 53 -8.11 -4.05 2.16
CA ASP A 53 -7.87 -4.34 0.74
C ASP A 53 -6.42 -4.02 0.32
N LEU A 54 -5.84 -2.95 0.86
CA LEU A 54 -4.43 -2.62 0.70
C LEU A 54 -3.51 -3.77 1.17
N LEU A 55 -3.76 -4.30 2.37
CA LEU A 55 -2.96 -5.38 2.94
C LEU A 55 -3.11 -6.67 2.11
N ASP A 56 -4.33 -7.06 1.78
CA ASP A 56 -4.61 -8.29 1.02
C ASP A 56 -3.93 -8.26 -0.36
N ARG A 57 -3.99 -7.11 -1.04
CA ARG A 57 -3.30 -6.93 -2.33
C ARG A 57 -1.79 -6.93 -2.19
N TRP A 58 -1.26 -6.33 -1.12
CA TRP A 58 0.18 -6.33 -0.85
C TRP A 58 0.72 -7.75 -0.64
N GLU A 59 0.02 -8.54 0.17
CA GLU A 59 0.35 -9.94 0.41
C GLU A 59 0.29 -10.76 -0.88
N LYS A 60 -0.73 -10.52 -1.71
CA LYS A 60 -0.85 -11.18 -3.02
C LYS A 60 0.31 -10.82 -3.94
N ALA A 61 0.62 -9.53 -4.11
CA ALA A 61 1.73 -9.07 -4.95
C ALA A 61 3.07 -9.66 -4.49
N ARG A 62 3.32 -9.69 -3.17
CA ARG A 62 4.48 -10.36 -2.56
C ARG A 62 4.52 -11.84 -2.90
N SER A 63 3.39 -12.54 -2.76
CA SER A 63 3.28 -13.98 -3.03
C SER A 63 3.54 -14.29 -4.50
N ASP A 64 2.98 -13.51 -5.42
CA ASP A 64 3.16 -13.69 -6.86
C ASP A 64 4.61 -13.43 -7.27
N HIS A 65 5.22 -12.34 -6.79
CA HIS A 65 6.63 -12.06 -7.05
C HIS A 65 7.54 -13.15 -6.47
N ARG A 66 7.25 -13.66 -5.26
CA ARG A 66 7.98 -14.78 -4.68
C ARG A 66 7.86 -16.05 -5.52
N LYS A 67 6.64 -16.37 -5.99
CA LYS A 67 6.37 -17.56 -6.79
C LYS A 67 7.04 -17.51 -8.17
N ASN A 68 6.98 -16.36 -8.83
CA ASN A 68 7.50 -16.18 -10.18
C ASN A 68 9.01 -15.82 -10.17
N ASN A 69 9.52 -15.39 -9.02
CA ASN A 69 10.88 -14.87 -8.82
C ASN A 69 11.27 -13.76 -9.81
N THR A 70 10.27 -13.07 -10.34
CA THR A 70 10.39 -11.92 -11.23
C THR A 70 9.11 -11.10 -11.19
N TYR A 71 9.17 -9.91 -11.77
CA TYR A 71 8.05 -8.98 -11.84
C TYR A 71 8.12 -8.20 -13.15
N SER A 72 7.11 -8.40 -14.02
CA SER A 72 7.07 -7.73 -15.32
C SER A 72 6.76 -6.24 -15.19
N ASP A 73 7.15 -5.43 -16.19
CA ASP A 73 6.81 -4.00 -16.22
C ASP A 73 5.29 -3.77 -16.21
N ALA A 74 4.54 -4.62 -16.91
CA ALA A 74 3.09 -4.54 -16.98
C ALA A 74 2.46 -4.77 -15.60
N ASP A 75 2.86 -5.84 -14.91
CA ASP A 75 2.32 -6.15 -13.59
C ASP A 75 2.73 -5.08 -12.56
N LEU A 76 3.98 -4.62 -12.57
CA LEU A 76 4.45 -3.53 -11.70
C LEU A 76 3.65 -2.24 -11.91
N THR A 77 3.32 -1.92 -13.17
CA THR A 77 2.56 -0.71 -13.51
C THR A 77 1.12 -0.82 -13.01
N ILE A 78 0.48 -1.96 -13.23
CA ILE A 78 -0.89 -2.23 -12.78
C ILE A 78 -0.96 -2.18 -11.26
N ASP A 79 -0.05 -2.88 -10.58
CA ASP A 79 -0.04 -2.93 -9.13
C ASP A 79 0.26 -1.56 -8.52
N ARG A 80 1.24 -0.82 -9.04
CA ARG A 80 1.50 0.56 -8.63
C ARG A 80 0.24 1.43 -8.73
N ALA A 81 -0.49 1.37 -9.84
CA ALA A 81 -1.71 2.14 -10.03
C ALA A 81 -2.82 1.73 -9.04
N ASN A 82 -3.01 0.42 -8.82
CA ASN A 82 -3.96 -0.10 -7.84
C ASN A 82 -3.65 0.39 -6.42
N PHE A 83 -2.39 0.28 -6.00
CA PHE A 83 -1.94 0.74 -4.68
C PHE A 83 -2.09 2.25 -4.52
N GLN A 84 -1.73 3.04 -5.54
CA GLN A 84 -1.93 4.49 -5.53
C GLN A 84 -3.41 4.88 -5.41
N GLY A 85 -4.31 4.17 -6.09
CA GLY A 85 -5.75 4.40 -6.00
C GLY A 85 -6.30 4.15 -4.59
N ILE A 86 -5.93 3.02 -3.97
CA ILE A 86 -6.37 2.66 -2.62
C ILE A 86 -5.84 3.64 -1.58
N LEU A 87 -4.55 3.96 -1.64
CA LEU A 87 -3.95 4.96 -0.75
C LEU A 87 -4.64 6.32 -0.90
N SER A 88 -4.92 6.75 -2.14
CA SER A 88 -5.64 8.00 -2.38
C SER A 88 -7.03 8.01 -1.75
N ALA A 89 -7.77 6.90 -1.85
CA ALA A 89 -9.08 6.77 -1.21
C ALA A 89 -9.00 6.85 0.32
N ILE A 90 -7.99 6.19 0.93
CA ILE A 90 -7.74 6.27 2.38
C ILE A 90 -7.42 7.72 2.79
N PHE A 91 -6.51 8.40 2.07
CA PHE A 91 -6.13 9.77 2.36
C PHE A 91 -7.30 10.75 2.25
N GLN A 92 -8.11 10.63 1.19
CA GLN A 92 -9.30 11.46 1.02
C GLN A 92 -10.32 11.21 2.15
N GLY A 93 -10.54 9.95 2.52
CA GLY A 93 -11.43 9.59 3.62
C GLY A 93 -10.99 10.17 4.96
N GLU A 94 -9.70 10.07 5.30
CA GLU A 94 -9.19 10.65 6.55
C GLU A 94 -9.18 12.19 6.53
N THR A 95 -8.86 12.81 5.40
CA THR A 95 -8.86 14.28 5.25
C THR A 95 -10.28 14.84 5.43
N ALA A 96 -11.26 14.26 4.74
CA ALA A 96 -12.67 14.69 4.84
C ALA A 96 -13.18 14.60 6.29
N LYS A 97 -12.79 13.53 7.00
CA LYS A 97 -13.11 13.36 8.42
C LYS A 97 -12.45 14.43 9.30
N GLN A 98 -11.16 14.70 9.11
CA GLN A 98 -10.46 15.76 9.86
C GLN A 98 -11.12 17.13 9.69
N MET A 99 -11.54 17.46 8.47
CA MET A 99 -12.26 18.70 8.16
C MET A 99 -13.63 18.74 8.85
N ALA A 100 -14.37 17.62 8.87
CA ALA A 100 -15.66 17.54 9.55
C ALA A 100 -15.54 17.59 11.09
N SER A 101 -14.44 17.09 11.66
CA SER A 101 -14.19 17.10 13.11
C SER A 101 -13.53 18.37 13.63
N SER A 102 -12.98 19.21 12.75
CA SER A 102 -12.47 20.53 13.13
C SER A 102 -13.65 21.50 13.25
N PRO A 103 -13.98 22.01 14.45
CA PRO A 103 -14.95 23.09 14.54
C PRO A 103 -14.37 24.26 13.76
N THR A 104 -15.11 24.77 12.77
CA THR A 104 -14.79 26.01 12.09
C THR A 104 -14.47 27.06 13.15
N ALA A 105 -13.21 27.46 13.23
CA ALA A 105 -12.81 28.61 14.03
C ALA A 105 -13.64 29.79 13.52
N LYS A 106 -14.57 30.23 14.35
CA LYS A 106 -15.33 31.48 14.15
C LYS A 106 -14.39 32.66 14.17
#